data_AF-A0A843S681-F1
#
_entry.id   AF-A0A843S681-F1
#
_cell.length_a   1.000
_cell.length_b   1.000
_cell.length_c   1.000
_cell.angle_alpha   90.00
_cell.angle_beta   90.00
_cell.angle_gamma   90.00
#
_symmetry.space_group_name_H-M   'P 1'
#
loop_
_entity.id
_entity.type
_entity.pdbx_description
1 polymer ?
#
loop_
_entity_poly.entity_id
_entity_poly.type
_entity_poly.pdbx_seq_one_letter_code
_entity_poly.pdbx_strand_id
1 'polypeptide(L)'
;MVSSVSSGSARRMDLSVSAQDQISMILKSIKGLRKKIVLLQKQLMDEADPNVRRLLAKQIEDLQRTVELLERQIAQIEEAERRRAQMREQAHLDMVAEQKRWGQ
;
A
#
# COMPACT_ATOMS: atom_id res chain seq x y z
N MET A 1 40.10 -1.23 20.63
CA MET A 1 39.07 -0.21 20.93
C MET A 1 38.21 -0.02 19.67
N VAL A 2 36.89 0.03 19.88
CA VAL A 2 35.80 0.55 19.02
C VAL A 2 35.42 -0.19 17.70
N SER A 3 34.54 -1.17 17.88
CA SER A 3 33.21 -1.34 17.28
C SER A 3 32.94 -0.94 15.82
N SER A 4 32.90 -1.97 14.97
CA SER A 4 31.81 -2.34 14.05
C SER A 4 30.71 -1.29 13.75
N VAL A 5 30.83 -0.61 12.62
CA VAL A 5 29.72 0.08 11.93
C VAL A 5 29.42 -0.63 10.62
N SER A 6 28.83 -1.81 10.72
CA SER A 6 28.23 -2.50 9.57
C SER A 6 26.90 -3.09 9.99
N SER A 7 25.92 -2.23 10.28
CA SER A 7 24.58 -2.70 10.66
C SER A 7 23.44 -1.74 10.27
N GLY A 8 23.67 -0.89 9.27
CA GLY A 8 22.59 -0.11 8.68
C GLY A 8 21.90 -0.85 7.53
N SER A 9 22.62 -1.61 6.68
CA SER A 9 22.09 -2.10 5.39
C SER A 9 21.02 -3.19 5.51
N ALA A 10 21.12 -4.06 6.50
CA ALA A 10 20.20 -5.20 6.64
C ALA A 10 18.77 -4.77 7.03
N ARG A 11 18.62 -3.78 7.92
CA ARG A 11 17.30 -3.21 8.30
C ARG A 11 16.66 -2.39 7.18
N ARG A 12 17.42 -2.02 6.14
CA ARG A 12 17.01 -1.09 5.08
C ARG A 12 16.21 -1.75 3.96
N MET A 13 16.55 -2.98 3.57
CA MET A 13 15.76 -3.75 2.60
C MET A 13 14.46 -4.26 3.21
N ASP A 14 14.50 -4.65 4.49
CA ASP A 14 13.38 -5.27 5.19
C ASP A 14 12.11 -4.38 5.20
N LEU A 15 12.27 -3.07 5.41
CA LEU A 15 11.15 -2.12 5.46
C LEU A 15 10.54 -1.79 4.09
N SER A 16 11.36 -1.66 3.03
CA SER A 16 10.84 -1.40 1.68
C SER A 16 10.23 -2.65 1.05
N VAL A 17 10.83 -3.82 1.32
CA VAL A 17 10.26 -5.13 0.95
C VAL A 17 8.93 -5.33 1.70
N SER A 18 8.88 -5.00 2.99
CA SER A 18 7.66 -5.06 3.79
C SER A 18 6.52 -4.17 3.25
N ALA A 19 6.82 -2.95 2.78
CA ALA A 19 5.82 -2.07 2.17
C ALA A 19 5.29 -2.62 0.82
N GLN A 20 6.18 -3.16 -0.02
CA GLN A 20 5.79 -3.77 -1.29
C GLN A 20 4.99 -5.07 -1.11
N ASP A 21 5.34 -5.87 -0.10
CA ASP A 21 4.59 -7.07 0.27
C ASP A 21 3.19 -6.71 0.77
N GLN A 22 3.08 -5.67 1.59
CA GLN A 22 1.80 -5.17 2.08
C GLN A 22 0.91 -4.67 0.93
N ILE A 23 1.46 -3.87 0.01
CA ILE A 23 0.74 -3.43 -1.20
C ILE A 23 0.28 -4.65 -2.02
N SER A 24 1.15 -5.64 -2.20
CA SER A 24 0.84 -6.86 -2.95
C SER A 24 -0.29 -7.67 -2.31
N MET A 25 -0.33 -7.76 -0.98
CA MET A 25 -1.42 -8.39 -0.25
C MET A 25 -2.73 -7.63 -0.42
N ILE A 26 -2.70 -6.29 -0.33
CA ILE A 26 -3.89 -5.45 -0.51
C ILE A 26 -4.43 -5.60 -1.94
N LEU A 27 -3.56 -5.60 -2.96
CA LEU A 27 -3.95 -5.81 -4.36
C LEU A 27 -4.60 -7.17 -4.60
N LYS A 28 -4.08 -8.24 -3.99
CA LYS A 28 -4.70 -9.59 -4.03
C LYS A 28 -6.10 -9.56 -3.42
N SER A 29 -6.26 -8.89 -2.29
CA SER A 29 -7.56 -8.72 -1.62
C SER A 29 -8.55 -7.94 -2.49
N ILE A 30 -8.13 -6.80 -3.07
CA ILE A 30 -8.95 -6.01 -4.01
C ILE A 30 -9.40 -6.87 -5.19
N LYS A 31 -8.50 -7.66 -5.79
CA LYS A 31 -8.84 -8.56 -6.89
C LYS A 31 -9.89 -9.60 -6.49
N GLY A 32 -9.79 -10.15 -5.28
CA GLY A 32 -10.77 -11.08 -4.72
C GLY A 32 -12.14 -10.42 -4.51
N LEU A 33 -12.17 -9.22 -3.93
CA LEU A 33 -13.39 -8.45 -3.70
C LEU A 33 -14.08 -8.06 -5.01
N ARG A 34 -13.32 -7.61 -6.02
CA ARG A 34 -13.86 -7.29 -7.36
C ARG A 34 -14.52 -8.50 -8.03
N LYS A 35 -13.95 -9.69 -7.89
CA LYS A 35 -14.59 -10.93 -8.39
C LYS A 35 -15.92 -11.22 -7.67
N LYS A 36 -15.96 -11.03 -6.34
CA LYS A 36 -17.19 -11.20 -5.56
C LYS A 36 -18.26 -10.19 -5.96
N ILE A 37 -17.90 -8.93 -6.18
CA ILE A 37 -18.82 -7.88 -6.66
C ILE A 37 -19.44 -8.30 -8.00
N VAL A 38 -18.64 -8.75 -8.96
CA VAL A 38 -19.16 -9.21 -10.27
C VAL A 38 -20.11 -10.39 -10.11
N LEU A 39 -19.82 -11.33 -9.20
CA LEU A 39 -20.71 -12.46 -8.93
C LEU A 39 -22.04 -12.01 -8.32
N LEU A 40 -22.02 -11.12 -7.33
CA LEU A 40 -23.24 -10.56 -6.73
C LEU A 40 -24.03 -9.72 -7.73
N GLN A 41 -23.38 -8.99 -8.63
CA GLN A 41 -24.03 -8.24 -9.70
C GLN A 41 -24.79 -9.16 -10.66
N LYS A 42 -24.22 -10.31 -11.02
CA LYS A 42 -24.92 -11.33 -11.81
C LYS A 42 -26.14 -11.86 -11.07
N GLN A 43 -25.97 -12.23 -9.80
CA GLN A 43 -27.09 -12.68 -8.96
C GLN A 43 -28.19 -11.63 -8.86
N LEU A 44 -27.83 -10.34 -8.74
CA LEU A 44 -28.79 -9.25 -8.69
C LEU A 44 -29.64 -9.16 -9.98
N MET A 45 -29.03 -9.42 -11.14
CA MET A 45 -29.73 -9.41 -12.43
C MET A 45 -30.74 -10.57 -12.52
N ASP A 46 -30.32 -11.76 -12.08
CA ASP A 46 -31.11 -13.00 -12.18
C ASP A 46 -32.17 -13.12 -11.07
N GLU A 47 -32.03 -12.37 -9.97
CA GLU A 47 -32.95 -12.41 -8.83
C GLU A 47 -34.30 -11.74 -9.14
N ALA A 48 -35.40 -12.41 -8.77
CA ALA A 48 -36.76 -11.91 -8.99
C ALA A 48 -37.34 -11.24 -7.74
N ASP A 49 -36.89 -11.62 -6.53
CA ASP A 49 -37.40 -11.03 -5.29
C ASP A 49 -36.84 -9.62 -5.06
N PRO A 50 -37.69 -8.58 -4.96
CA PRO A 50 -37.25 -7.20 -4.72
C PRO A 50 -36.54 -7.00 -3.37
N ASN A 51 -36.83 -7.81 -2.34
CA ASN A 51 -36.16 -7.72 -1.05
C ASN A 51 -34.75 -8.29 -1.12
N VAL A 52 -34.57 -9.44 -1.78
CA VAL A 52 -33.26 -10.05 -2.01
C VAL A 52 -32.41 -9.14 -2.90
N ARG A 53 -33.01 -8.52 -3.93
CA ARG A 53 -32.33 -7.52 -4.76
C ARG A 53 -31.78 -6.34 -3.95
N ARG A 54 -32.57 -5.79 -3.01
CA ARG A 54 -32.08 -4.70 -2.15
C ARG A 54 -30.91 -5.13 -1.27
N LEU A 55 -30.96 -6.35 -0.74
CA LEU A 55 -29.89 -6.90 0.07
C LEU A 55 -28.60 -7.07 -0.75
N LEU A 56 -28.70 -7.66 -1.94
CA LEU A 56 -27.57 -7.82 -2.86
C LEU A 56 -26.98 -6.46 -3.29
N ALA A 57 -27.84 -5.48 -3.58
CA ALA A 57 -27.38 -4.12 -3.92
C ALA A 57 -26.59 -3.47 -2.77
N LYS A 58 -27.05 -3.60 -1.52
CA LYS A 58 -26.30 -3.11 -0.35
C LYS A 58 -24.97 -3.84 -0.18
N GLN A 59 -24.96 -5.16 -0.34
CA GLN A 59 -23.71 -5.93 -0.24
C GLN A 59 -22.70 -5.52 -1.32
N ILE A 60 -23.16 -5.24 -2.55
CA ILE A 60 -22.31 -4.72 -3.62
C ILE A 60 -21.73 -3.36 -3.23
N GLU A 61 -22.55 -2.45 -2.71
CA GLU A 61 -22.12 -1.12 -2.28
C GLU A 61 -21.08 -1.20 -1.15
N ASP A 62 -21.31 -2.03 -0.14
CA ASP A 62 -20.39 -2.21 0.99
C ASP A 62 -19.03 -2.77 0.53
N LEU A 63 -19.06 -3.72 -0.41
CA LEU A 63 -17.83 -4.28 -0.99
C LEU A 63 -17.10 -3.24 -1.85
N GLN A 64 -17.82 -2.40 -2.61
CA GLN A 64 -17.21 -1.31 -3.38
C GLN A 64 -16.54 -0.29 -2.46
N ARG A 65 -17.21 0.13 -1.38
CA ARG A 65 -16.62 1.01 -0.35
C ARG A 65 -15.36 0.41 0.29
N THR A 66 -15.37 -0.91 0.52
CA THR A 66 -14.20 -1.62 1.04
C THR A 66 -13.04 -1.58 0.04
N VAL A 67 -13.31 -1.76 -1.26
CA VAL A 67 -12.29 -1.64 -2.32
C VAL A 67 -11.69 -0.24 -2.33
N GLU A 68 -12.51 0.82 -2.28
CA GLU A 68 -12.03 2.20 -2.25
C GLU A 68 -11.13 2.47 -1.03
N LEU A 69 -11.49 1.94 0.14
CA LEU A 69 -10.69 2.09 1.35
C LEU A 69 -9.32 1.42 1.21
N LEU A 70 -9.26 0.22 0.63
CA LEU A 70 -8.02 -0.48 0.35
C LEU A 70 -7.15 0.24 -0.69
N GLU A 71 -7.77 0.83 -1.71
CA GLU A 71 -7.06 1.66 -2.70
C GLU A 71 -6.45 2.91 -2.06
N ARG A 72 -7.17 3.56 -1.14
CA ARG A 72 -6.63 4.68 -0.34
C ARG A 72 -5.46 4.25 0.55
N GLN A 73 -5.51 3.05 1.14
CA GLN A 73 -4.40 2.52 1.92
C GLN A 73 -3.15 2.32 1.06
N ILE A 74 -3.28 1.79 -0.16
CA ILE A 74 -2.15 1.69 -1.10
C ILE A 74 -1.55 3.07 -1.36
N ALA A 75 -2.38 4.05 -1.71
CA ALA A 75 -1.91 5.40 -1.99
C ALA A 75 -1.15 6.02 -0.80
N GLN A 76 -1.62 5.80 0.43
CA GLN A 76 -0.93 6.26 1.65
C GLN A 76 0.43 5.59 1.85
N ILE A 77 0.54 4.28 1.59
CA ILE A 77 1.80 3.54 1.69
C ILE A 77 2.78 4.05 0.63
N GLU A 78 2.33 4.21 -0.62
CA GLU A 78 3.17 4.73 -1.71
C GLU A 78 3.65 6.15 -1.46
N GLU A 79 2.81 7.01 -0.91
CA GLU A 79 3.17 8.39 -0.56
C GLU A 79 4.18 8.43 0.59
N ALA A 80 3.98 7.59 1.62
CA ALA A 80 4.93 7.46 2.72
C ALA A 80 6.30 6.97 2.24
N GLU A 81 6.34 6.00 1.32
CA GLU A 81 7.59 5.53 0.72
C GLU A 81 8.25 6.60 -0.14
N ARG A 82 7.49 7.38 -0.93
CA ARG A 82 8.03 8.53 -1.67
C ARG A 82 8.63 9.59 -0.76
N ARG A 83 7.95 9.96 0.32
CA ARG A 83 8.47 10.94 1.31
C ARG A 83 9.75 10.42 1.97
N ARG A 84 9.80 9.14 2.32
CA ARG A 84 11.02 8.51 2.87
C ARG A 84 12.16 8.55 1.86
N ALA A 85 11.90 8.28 0.58
CA ALA A 85 12.92 8.34 -0.47
C ALA A 85 13.49 9.76 -0.62
N GLN A 86 12.63 10.79 -0.62
CA GLN A 86 13.05 12.19 -0.71
C GLN A 86 13.91 12.64 0.47
N MET A 87 13.51 12.29 1.69
CA MET A 87 14.30 12.60 2.90
C MET A 87 15.67 11.93 2.87
N ARG A 88 15.76 10.71 2.31
CA ARG A 88 17.05 10.01 2.16
C ARG A 88 17.96 10.71 1.15
N GLU A 89 17.41 11.18 0.04
CA GLU A 89 18.17 11.92 -0.98
C GLU A 89 18.72 13.21 -0.39
N GLN A 90 17.90 13.97 0.34
CA GLN A 90 18.33 15.18 1.04
C GLN A 90 19.42 14.89 2.08
N ALA A 91 19.23 13.88 2.92
CA ALA A 91 20.24 13.50 3.92
C ALA A 91 21.57 13.07 3.27
N HIS A 92 21.53 12.40 2.12
CA HIS A 92 22.74 12.02 1.38
C HIS A 92 23.45 13.25 0.79
N LEU A 93 22.69 14.18 0.22
CA LEU A 93 23.24 15.44 -0.30
C LEU A 93 23.86 16.30 0.81
N ASP A 94 23.22 16.38 1.98
CA ASP A 94 23.72 17.11 3.14
C ASP A 94 25.02 16.49 3.68
N MET A 95 25.09 15.16 3.81
CA MET A 95 26.31 14.46 4.22
C MET A 95 27.47 14.65 3.22
N VAL A 96 27.19 14.63 1.92
CA VAL A 96 28.20 14.88 0.88
C VAL A 96 28.66 16.34 0.91
N ALA A 97 27.75 17.28 1.15
CA ALA A 97 28.08 18.69 1.30
C ALA A 97 28.93 18.94 2.55
N GLU A 98 28.63 18.29 3.67
CA GLU A 98 29.44 18.36 4.90
C GLU A 98 30.83 17.75 4.69
N GLN A 99 30.96 16.56 4.08
CA GLN A 99 32.28 15.97 3.81
C GLN A 99 33.18 16.85 2.94
N LYS A 100 32.62 17.56 1.96
CA LYS A 100 33.36 18.53 1.14
C LYS A 100 33.80 19.78 1.92
N ARG A 101 33.09 20.13 3.00
CA ARG A 101 33.33 21.33 3.80
C ARG A 101 34.40 21.12 4.88
N TRP A 102 34.57 19.89 5.36
CA TRP A 102 35.58 19.50 6.36
C TRP A 102 36.85 18.86 5.75
N GLY A 103 36.88 18.62 4.44
CA GLY A 103 38.02 18.05 3.71
C GLY A 103 38.95 19.06 3.05
N GLN A 104 38.88 20.34 3.40
CA GLN A 104 39.84 21.40 3.02
C GLN A 104 40.64 21.85 4.23
#